data_AF-A0A0C9TYJ9-F1
#
_entry.id   AF-A0A0C9TYJ9-F1
#
_cell.length_a   1.000
_cell.length_b   1.000
_cell.length_c   1.000
_cell.angle_alpha   90.00
_cell.angle_beta   90.00
_cell.angle_gamma   90.00
#
_symmetry.space_group_name_H-M   'P 1'
#
loop_
_entity.id
_entity.type
_entity.pdbx_description
1 polymer ?
#
loop_
_entity_poly.entity_id
_entity_poly.type
_entity_poly.pdbx_seq_one_letter_code
_entity_poly.pdbx_strand_id
1 'polypeptide(L)' 'MINCAIRSLSAESQQNLHVLGQSLLASYAYDNFDVNLKLHVPTAEKSNDSLKHLTSGLLFPLVHGITTNDLRCSEELWR' A
#
# COMPACT_ATOMS: atom_id res chain seq x y z
N MET A 1 -4.36 26.23 7.34
CA MET A 1 -4.60 25.93 5.91
C MET A 1 -3.93 24.64 5.47
N ILE A 2 -2.60 24.46 5.59
CA ILE A 2 -1.92 23.26 5.07
C ILE A 2 -2.39 21.93 5.67
N ASN A 3 -2.58 21.86 6.99
CA ASN A 3 -3.04 20.63 7.65
C ASN A 3 -4.45 20.21 7.21
N CYS A 4 -5.32 21.18 6.88
CA CYS A 4 -6.65 20.88 6.36
C CYS A 4 -6.56 20.26 4.96
N ALA A 5 -5.74 20.83 4.07
CA ALA A 5 -5.54 20.30 2.73
C ALA A 5 -4.97 18.87 2.74
N ILE A 6 -3.98 18.61 3.61
CA ILE A 6 -3.40 17.26 3.79
C ILE A 6 -4.47 16.26 4.25
N ARG A 7 -5.30 16.64 5.22
CA ARG A 7 -6.37 15.77 5.73
C ARG A 7 -7.43 15.49 4.67
N SER A 8 -7.85 16.49 3.93
CA SER A 8 -8.83 16.32 2.83
C SER A 8 -8.29 15.39 1.75
N LEU A 9 -7.04 15.59 1.31
CA LEU A 9 -6.42 14.73 0.31
C LEU A 9 -6.28 13.28 0.80
N SER A 10 -5.90 13.10 2.07
CA SER A 10 -5.82 11.76 2.67
C SER A 10 -7.17 11.07 2.71
N ALA A 11 -8.23 11.78 3.13
CA ALA A 11 -9.60 11.23 3.17
C ALA A 11 -10.11 10.85 1.77
N GLU A 12 -9.86 11.71 0.77
CA GLU A 12 -10.22 11.43 -0.63
C GLU A 12 -9.44 10.21 -1.18
N SER A 13 -8.14 10.14 -0.91
CA SER A 13 -7.31 9.00 -1.30
C SER A 13 -7.81 7.69 -0.66
N GLN A 14 -8.14 7.70 0.63
CA GLN A 14 -8.70 6.55 1.33
C GLN A 14 -10.04 6.11 0.70
N GLN A 15 -10.92 7.06 0.38
CA GLN A 15 -12.18 6.76 -0.28
C GLN A 15 -11.96 6.12 -1.65
N ASN A 16 -11.03 6.66 -2.45
CA ASN A 16 -10.73 6.14 -3.79
C ASN A 16 -10.12 4.73 -3.73
N LEU A 17 -9.23 4.46 -2.78
CA LEU A 17 -8.66 3.13 -2.56
C LEU A 17 -9.75 2.13 -2.15
N HIS A 18 -10.69 2.54 -1.29
CA HIS A 18 -11.79 1.68 -0.86
C HIS A 18 -12.71 1.33 -2.04
N VAL A 19 -13.12 2.33 -2.84
CA VAL A 19 -13.93 2.11 -4.05
C VAL A 19 -13.20 1.19 -5.04
N LEU A 20 -11.91 1.42 -5.25
CA LEU A 20 -11.10 0.59 -6.14
C LEU A 20 -11.01 -0.86 -5.63
N GLY A 21 -10.74 -1.07 -4.34
CA GLY A 21 -10.69 -2.40 -3.75
C GLY A 21 -12.02 -3.16 -3.86
N GLN A 22 -13.14 -2.45 -3.67
CA GLN A 22 -14.49 -3.02 -3.80
C GLN A 22 -14.89 -3.36 -5.23
N SER A 23 -14.24 -2.78 -6.24
CA SER A 23 -14.53 -3.09 -7.65
C SER A 23 -14.16 -4.52 -8.06
N LEU A 24 -13.32 -5.20 -7.28
CA LEU A 24 -12.67 -6.47 -7.64
C LEU A 24 -11.85 -6.42 -8.94
N LEU A 25 -11.55 -5.22 -9.44
CA LEU A 25 -10.76 -4.95 -10.64
C LEU A 25 -9.47 -4.20 -10.28
N ALA A 26 -8.84 -4.62 -9.18
CA ALA A 26 -7.65 -3.99 -8.66
C ALA A 26 -6.55 -5.02 -8.43
N SER A 27 -5.32 -4.62 -8.70
CA SER A 27 -4.12 -5.40 -8.40
C SER A 27 -3.39 -4.83 -7.19
N TYR A 28 -2.83 -5.72 -6.39
CA TYR A 28 -2.07 -5.40 -5.19
C TYR A 28 -0.62 -5.81 -5.41
N ALA A 29 0.31 -4.87 -5.23
CA ALA A 29 1.73 -5.16 -5.18
C ALA A 29 2.27 -4.83 -3.80
N TYR A 30 3.09 -5.72 -3.25
CA TYR A 30 3.78 -5.51 -1.98
C TYR A 30 5.28 -5.53 -2.22
N ASP A 31 5.98 -4.61 -1.56
CA ASP A 31 7.44 -4.57 -1.56
C ASP A 31 7.95 -4.48 -0.13
N ASN A 32 8.86 -5.39 0.23
CA ASN A 32 9.48 -5.45 1.53
C ASN A 32 10.88 -4.82 1.44
N PHE A 33 11.13 -3.79 2.22
CA PHE A 33 12.38 -3.05 2.17
C PHE A 33 12.88 -2.69 3.57
N ASP A 34 14.19 -2.63 3.68
CA ASP A 34 14.86 -2.25 4.92
C ASP A 34 15.29 -0.79 4.86
N VAL A 35 14.97 -0.03 5.90
CA VAL A 35 15.40 1.36 6.03
C VAL A 35 16.23 1.55 7.28
N ASN A 36 17.38 2.19 7.12
CA ASN A 36 18.18 2.62 8.25
C ASN A 36 17.70 4.01 8.75
N LEU A 37 16.79 4.02 9.72
CA LEU A 37 16.27 5.24 10.34
C LEU A 37 17.16 5.68 11.51
N LYS A 38 18.14 6.53 11.20
CA LYS A 38 19.05 7.09 12.21
C LYS A 38 18.31 8.06 13.12
N LEU A 39 18.30 7.81 14.43
CA LEU A 39 17.78 8.74 15.42
C LEU A 39 18.73 9.95 15.55
N HIS A 40 18.17 11.16 15.56
CA HIS A 40 18.93 12.39 15.72
C HIS A 40 19.39 12.62 17.18
N VAL A 41 18.68 12.05 18.15
CA VAL A 41 18.97 12.21 19.58
C VAL A 41 19.75 10.99 20.07
N PRO A 42 20.97 11.16 20.61
CA PRO A 42 21.70 10.07 21.26
C PRO A 42 21.01 9.71 22.57
N THR A 43 20.28 8.60 22.63
CA THR A 43 19.82 8.02 23.89
C THR A 43 20.92 7.16 24.50
N ALA A 44 21.09 7.24 25.83
CA ALA A 44 22.13 6.51 26.56
C ALA A 44 21.98 4.98 26.46
N GLU A 45 20.76 4.50 26.21
CA GLU A 45 20.44 3.11 25.92
C GLU A 45 20.66 2.84 24.43
N LYS A 46 21.87 2.39 24.07
CA LYS A 46 22.18 1.93 22.71
C LYS A 46 21.59 0.54 22.47
N SER A 47 20.34 0.46 22.02
CA SER A 47 20.03 -0.56 21.03
C SER A 47 20.42 0.03 19.67
N ASN A 48 21.44 -0.53 19.02
CA ASN A 48 21.87 -0.15 17.66
C ASN A 48 20.81 -0.56 16.59
N ASP A 49 19.54 -0.64 16.97
CA ASP A 49 18.47 -1.15 16.11
C ASP A 49 17.85 -0.01 15.29
N SER A 50 18.66 0.60 14.43
CA SER A 50 18.23 1.62 13.47
C SER A 50 17.72 1.02 12.17
N LEU A 51 17.94 -0.27 11.93
CA LEU A 51 17.40 -1.00 10.79
C LEU A 51 15.92 -1.30 11.04
N LYS A 52 15.03 -0.82 10.17
CA LYS A 52 13.59 -1.08 10.24
C LYS A 52 13.16 -1.85 9.01
N HIS A 53 12.51 -2.99 9.26
CA HIS A 53 11.87 -3.80 8.24
C HIS A 53 10.48 -3.23 7.97
N LEU A 54 10.23 -2.78 6.75
CA LEU A 54 8.96 -2.17 6.35
C LEU A 54 8.40 -2.88 5.13
N THR A 55 7.07 -2.87 5.03
CA THR A 55 6.34 -3.32 3.85
C THR A 55 5.56 -2.16 3.29
N SER A 56 5.77 -1.86 2.00
CA SER A 56 4.90 -0.96 1.25
C SER A 56 3.88 -1.75 0.45
N GLY A 57 2.71 -1.15 0.26
CA GLY A 57 1.65 -1.70 -0.58
C GLY A 57 1.22 -0.69 -1.63
N LEU A 58 0.99 -1.16 -2.85
CA LEU A 58 0.44 -0.40 -3.95
C LEU A 58 -0.85 -1.06 -4.43
N LEU A 59 -1.91 -0.27 -4.56
CA LEU A 59 -3.18 -0.67 -5.14
C LEU A 59 -3.39 0.11 -6.44
N PHE A 60 -3.63 -0.58 -7.55
CA PHE A 60 -3.86 0.04 -8.85
C PHE A 60 -4.95 -0.67 -9.65
N PRO A 61 -5.70 0.07 -10.51
CA PRO A 61 -6.76 -0.53 -11.30
C PRO A 61 -6.22 -1.43 -12.40
N LEU A 62 -6.93 -2.53 -12.64
CA LEU A 62 -6.76 -3.36 -13.82
C LEU A 62 -7.42 -2.65 -15.00
N VAL A 63 -6.57 -2.13 -15.90
CA VAL A 63 -6.97 -1.32 -17.05
C VAL A 63 -7.18 -2.17 -18.32
N HIS A 64 -7.63 -1.55 -19.40
CA HIS A 64 -7.87 -2.16 -20.73
C HIS A 64 -9.11 -3.06 -20.85
N GLY A 65 -10.19 -2.72 -20.14
CA GLY A 65 -11.48 -3.40 -20.30
C GLY A 65 -11.57 -4.75 -19.58
N ILE A 66 -10.64 -5.04 -18.67
CA ILE A 66 -10.70 -6.21 -17.78
C ILE A 66 -12.04 -6.17 -17.02
N THR A 67 -12.74 -7.29 -17.03
CA THR A 67 -13.97 -7.51 -16.29
C THR A 67 -13.75 -8.56 -15.19
N THR A 68 -14.69 -8.66 -14.26
CA THR A 68 -14.61 -9.65 -13.19
C THR A 68 -14.66 -11.09 -13.73
N ASN A 69 -15.25 -11.30 -14.91
CA ASN A 69 -15.27 -12.61 -15.57
C ASN A 69 -13.88 -13.06 -16.02
N ASP A 70 -13.03 -12.12 -16.45
CA ASP A 70 -11.66 -12.41 -16.89
C ASP A 70 -10.76 -12.86 -15.73
N LEU A 71 -11.16 -12.54 -14.49
CA LEU A 71 -10.41 -12.88 -13.26
C LEU A 71 -10.89 -14.18 -12.60
N ARG A 72 -11.87 -14.88 -13.19
CA ARG A 72 -12.37 -16.17 -12.69
C ARG A 72 -11.44 -17.33 -13.07
N CYS A 73 -10.15 -17.20 -12.79
CA CYS A 73 -9.13 -18.19 -13.17
C CYS A 73 -8.80 -19.22 -12.08
N SER A 74 -9.47 -19.17 -10.92
CA SER A 74 -9.17 -20.07 -9.81
C SER A 74 -9.46 -21.53 -10.15
N GLU A 75 -10.50 -21.82 -10.94
CA GLU A 75 -10.80 -23.20 -11.34
C GLU A 75 -9.76 -23.74 -12.32
N GLU A 76 -9.17 -22.88 -13.14
CA GLU A 76 -8.16 -23.22 -14.14
C GLU A 76 -6.75 -23.33 -13.53
N LEU A 77 -6.40 -22.46 -12.57
CA LEU A 77 -5.08 -22.44 -11.92
C LEU A 77 -4.86 -23.60 -10.96
N TRP A 78 -5.93 -24.19 -10.40
CA TRP A 78 -5.87 -25.25 -9.39
C TRP A 78 -6.30 -26.64 -9.90
N ARG A 79 -6.31 -26.85 -11.22
CA ARG A 79 -6.37 -28.18 -11.84
C ARG A 79 -5.00 -28.85 -11.86
#